data_AF-A0AAW4X6D5-F1
#
_entry.id   AF-A0AAW4X6D5-F1
#
_cell.length_a   1.000
_cell.length_b   1.000
_cell.length_c   1.000
_cell.angle_alpha   90.00
_cell.angle_beta   90.00
_cell.angle_gamma   90.00
#
_symmetry.space_group_name_H-M   'P 1'
#
loop_
_entity.id
_entity.type
_entity.pdbx_description
1 polymer ?
#
loop_
_entity_poly.entity_id
_entity_poly.type
_entity_poly.pdbx_seq_one_letter_code
_entity_poly.pdbx_strand_id
1 'polypeptide(L)'
;MTNNKEEKSLKGIQHYYTRTRQGAHGNNYYIEPKDTCPIDVLNDKERFVILTFDKDDDYIVINNQRYYLNKYNSVKGTDKIQQRVAIVDLKELKKSKAYKYDKKFDHEYTGKFSSFDELGKLAKQQWLVNGSPYIKQVALYNEKDKACRYYYEPSCDRRVAIA
;
A
#
# COMPACT_ATOMS: atom_id res chain seq x y z
N MET A 1 -20.27 -32.30 13.75
CA MET A 1 -20.60 -30.94 13.30
C MET A 1 -19.39 -30.38 12.58
N THR A 2 -19.38 -30.45 11.26
CA THR A 2 -18.33 -29.88 10.41
C THR A 2 -18.54 -28.37 10.34
N ASN A 3 -17.66 -27.62 11.00
CA ASN A 3 -17.63 -26.16 10.88
C ASN A 3 -17.11 -25.80 9.48
N ASN A 4 -18.00 -25.84 8.49
CA ASN A 4 -17.84 -25.12 7.23
C ASN A 4 -17.90 -23.61 7.52
N LYS A 5 -16.81 -23.05 8.06
CA LYS A 5 -16.46 -21.69 7.65
C LYS A 5 -16.00 -21.84 6.21
N GLU A 6 -16.87 -21.49 5.27
CA GLU A 6 -16.42 -21.09 3.95
C GLU A 6 -15.27 -20.10 4.17
N GLU A 7 -14.03 -20.54 4.03
CA GLU A 7 -12.93 -19.65 3.74
C GLU A 7 -13.37 -18.94 2.46
N LYS A 8 -13.96 -17.75 2.61
CA LYS A 8 -14.20 -16.86 1.48
C LYS A 8 -12.88 -16.82 0.76
N SER A 9 -12.82 -17.46 -0.41
CA SER A 9 -11.59 -17.53 -1.19
C SER A 9 -11.04 -16.12 -1.24
N LEU A 10 -9.82 -15.94 -0.74
CA LEU A 10 -9.15 -14.65 -0.78
C LEU A 10 -9.20 -14.16 -2.24
N LYS A 11 -9.17 -12.85 -2.49
CA LYS A 11 -9.19 -12.27 -3.85
C LYS A 11 -8.24 -11.09 -3.97
N GLY A 12 -7.62 -10.95 -5.13
CA GLY A 12 -6.64 -9.88 -5.40
C GLY A 12 -5.45 -9.91 -4.45
N ILE A 13 -4.94 -8.73 -4.09
CA ILE A 13 -3.74 -8.55 -3.26
C ILE A 13 -3.79 -9.28 -1.91
N GLN A 14 -4.99 -9.54 -1.37
CA GLN A 14 -5.17 -10.26 -0.10
C GLN A 14 -4.73 -11.74 -0.15
N HIS A 15 -4.53 -12.31 -1.34
CA HIS A 15 -3.87 -13.62 -1.46
C HIS A 15 -2.37 -13.54 -1.16
N TYR A 16 -1.74 -12.43 -1.52
CA TYR A 16 -0.30 -12.30 -1.56
C TYR A 16 0.24 -11.59 -0.33
N TYR A 17 -0.55 -10.70 0.27
CA TYR A 17 -0.14 -9.89 1.43
C TYR A 17 -1.04 -10.14 2.64
N THR A 18 -0.42 -10.10 3.81
CA THR A 18 -1.13 -10.05 5.09
C THR A 18 -0.96 -8.67 5.73
N ARG A 19 -1.95 -8.25 6.52
CA ARG A 19 -1.88 -7.07 7.40
C ARG A 19 -2.07 -7.55 8.83
N THR A 20 -0.99 -7.59 9.58
CA THR A 20 -0.93 -8.10 10.93
C THR A 20 -0.85 -6.94 11.93
N ARG A 21 -1.72 -6.92 12.94
CA ARG A 21 -1.60 -6.00 14.07
C ARG A 21 -0.54 -6.56 15.03
N GLN A 22 0.51 -5.80 15.30
CA GLN A 22 1.55 -6.16 16.25
C GLN A 22 1.28 -5.54 17.63
N GLY A 23 1.24 -6.39 18.67
CA GLY A 23 1.15 -6.00 20.07
C GLY A 23 -0.26 -5.84 20.64
N ALA A 24 -0.41 -6.15 21.94
CA ALA A 24 -1.69 -6.07 22.67
C ALA A 24 -2.17 -4.63 22.91
N HIS A 25 -1.25 -3.66 22.96
CA HIS A 25 -1.54 -2.22 23.17
C HIS A 25 -1.63 -1.41 21.86
N GLY A 26 -1.47 -2.06 20.71
CA GLY A 26 -2.50 -1.99 19.71
C GLY A 26 -2.46 -0.91 18.63
N ASN A 27 -1.32 -0.32 18.27
CA ASN A 27 -1.27 0.60 17.11
C ASN A 27 -0.09 0.37 16.14
N ASN A 28 0.60 -0.77 16.22
CA ASN A 28 1.60 -1.14 15.22
C ASN A 28 0.95 -2.10 14.21
N TYR A 29 0.95 -1.75 12.93
CA TYR A 29 0.55 -2.64 11.85
C TYR A 29 1.77 -3.03 11.02
N TYR A 30 1.80 -4.28 10.57
CA TYR A 30 2.82 -4.80 9.69
C TYR A 30 2.15 -5.43 8.48
N ILE A 31 2.53 -4.98 7.28
CA ILE A 31 2.01 -5.47 6.01
C ILE A 31 3.17 -6.11 5.28
N GLU A 32 3.07 -7.39 4.96
CA GLU A 32 4.15 -8.15 4.33
C GLU A 32 3.59 -9.23 3.40
N PRO A 33 4.42 -9.76 2.48
CA PRO A 33 4.02 -10.90 1.68
C PRO A 33 3.75 -12.12 2.57
N LYS A 34 2.76 -12.94 2.22
CA LYS A 34 2.47 -14.20 2.89
C LYS A 34 3.48 -15.27 2.47
N ASP A 35 3.77 -16.19 3.37
CA ASP A 35 4.56 -17.39 3.06
C ASP A 35 3.92 -18.26 1.96
N THR A 36 2.60 -18.17 1.80
CA THR A 36 1.84 -18.87 0.75
C THR A 36 1.82 -18.12 -0.59
N CYS A 37 2.46 -16.95 -0.71
CA CYS A 37 2.50 -16.21 -1.96
C CYS A 37 3.38 -16.96 -2.98
N PRO A 38 2.90 -17.23 -4.20
CA PRO A 38 3.69 -17.90 -5.22
C PRO A 38 5.01 -17.15 -5.52
N ILE A 39 6.10 -17.89 -5.68
CA ILE A 39 7.44 -17.30 -5.85
C ILE A 39 7.57 -16.46 -7.12
N ASP A 40 6.88 -16.86 -8.20
CA ASP A 40 6.81 -16.13 -9.45
C ASP A 40 6.08 -14.79 -9.29
N VAL A 41 5.08 -14.74 -8.40
CA VAL A 41 4.40 -13.49 -8.03
C VAL A 41 5.29 -12.58 -7.20
N LEU A 42 6.03 -13.13 -6.23
CA LEU A 42 7.00 -12.36 -5.42
C LEU A 42 8.18 -11.84 -6.27
N ASN A 43 8.58 -12.59 -7.29
CA ASN A 43 9.65 -12.22 -8.21
C ASN A 43 9.20 -11.28 -9.34
N ASP A 44 7.91 -10.95 -9.42
CA ASP A 44 7.41 -9.95 -10.36
C ASP A 44 7.74 -8.54 -9.87
N LYS A 45 8.88 -8.05 -10.35
CA LYS A 45 9.49 -6.78 -9.94
C LYS A 45 8.59 -5.58 -10.20
N GLU A 46 7.67 -5.66 -11.15
CA GLU A 46 6.84 -4.53 -11.60
C GLU A 46 5.40 -4.60 -11.05
N ARG A 47 5.11 -5.55 -10.16
CA ARG A 47 3.73 -5.83 -9.72
C ARG A 47 3.29 -5.00 -8.52
N PHE A 48 4.10 -4.98 -7.47
CA PHE A 48 3.71 -4.37 -6.19
C PHE A 48 4.50 -3.09 -5.97
N VAL A 49 3.80 -2.01 -5.64
CA VAL A 49 4.40 -0.70 -5.37
C VAL A 49 3.90 -0.14 -4.06
N ILE A 50 4.80 0.46 -3.28
CA ILE A 50 4.46 1.25 -2.11
C ILE A 50 4.20 2.68 -2.57
N LEU A 51 3.01 3.19 -2.29
CA LEU A 51 2.60 4.55 -2.59
C LEU A 51 2.16 5.29 -1.34
N THR A 52 2.35 6.60 -1.37
CA THR A 52 1.93 7.53 -0.34
C THR A 52 0.95 8.53 -0.92
N PHE A 53 -0.16 8.81 -0.22
CA PHE A 53 -1.23 9.68 -0.70
C PHE A 53 -2.01 10.34 0.46
N ASP A 54 -2.84 11.33 0.15
CA ASP A 54 -3.66 12.05 1.12
C ASP A 54 -4.65 11.12 1.85
N LYS A 55 -4.92 11.39 3.14
CA LYS A 55 -5.90 10.59 3.90
C LYS A 55 -7.31 10.67 3.34
N ASP A 56 -7.68 11.76 2.70
CA ASP A 56 -9.03 11.93 2.17
C ASP A 56 -9.15 11.32 0.75
N ASP A 57 -8.02 10.89 0.18
CA ASP A 57 -7.97 10.17 -1.07
C ASP A 57 -8.06 8.66 -0.85
N ASP A 58 -9.11 8.05 -1.39
CA ASP A 58 -9.21 6.60 -1.58
C ASP A 58 -8.86 6.19 -3.02
N TYR A 59 -8.10 7.03 -3.73
CA TYR A 59 -7.67 6.80 -5.10
C TYR A 59 -6.26 7.34 -5.34
N ILE A 60 -5.67 6.90 -6.44
CA ILE A 60 -4.52 7.58 -7.06
C ILE A 60 -4.92 8.08 -8.45
N VAL A 61 -4.21 9.09 -8.94
CA VAL A 61 -4.44 9.67 -10.26
C VAL A 61 -3.36 9.16 -11.20
N ILE A 62 -3.77 8.53 -12.31
CA ILE A 62 -2.88 8.08 -13.37
C ILE A 62 -3.41 8.64 -14.69
N ASN A 63 -2.60 9.41 -15.42
CA ASN A 63 -2.99 10.01 -16.70
C ASN A 63 -4.35 10.76 -16.65
N ASN A 64 -4.51 11.67 -15.67
CA ASN A 64 -5.76 12.42 -15.43
C ASN A 64 -7.00 11.53 -15.22
N GLN A 65 -6.82 10.31 -14.73
CA GLN A 65 -7.90 9.42 -14.32
C GLN A 65 -7.67 8.94 -12.90
N ARG A 66 -8.73 8.90 -12.10
CA ARG A 66 -8.74 8.37 -10.73
C ARG A 66 -8.97 6.87 -10.75
N TYR A 67 -8.14 6.15 -10.01
CA TYR A 67 -8.24 4.71 -9.77
C TYR A 67 -8.39 4.47 -8.28
N TYR A 68 -9.54 3.96 -7.86
CA TYR A 68 -9.83 3.76 -6.44
C TYR A 68 -9.08 2.56 -5.86
N LEU A 69 -8.41 2.81 -4.74
CA LEU A 69 -7.74 1.84 -3.91
C LEU A 69 -8.77 1.13 -3.02
N ASN A 70 -8.91 -0.17 -3.24
CA ASN A 70 -9.84 -1.03 -2.52
C ASN A 70 -9.15 -2.31 -2.05
N LYS A 71 -9.88 -3.13 -1.30
CA LYS A 71 -9.36 -4.36 -0.69
C LYS A 71 -8.80 -5.40 -1.67
N TYR A 72 -9.12 -5.31 -2.96
CA TYR A 72 -8.64 -6.26 -3.97
C TYR A 72 -7.35 -5.80 -4.65
N ASN A 73 -7.11 -4.49 -4.75
CA ASN A 73 -5.93 -3.95 -5.44
C ASN A 73 -4.92 -3.27 -4.50
N SER A 74 -5.25 -3.10 -3.22
CA SER A 74 -4.38 -2.40 -2.28
C SER A 74 -4.54 -2.90 -0.84
N VAL A 75 -3.46 -2.75 -0.05
CA VAL A 75 -3.46 -2.92 1.40
C VAL A 75 -2.91 -1.64 2.03
N LYS A 76 -3.77 -0.89 2.73
CA LYS A 76 -3.44 0.38 3.39
C LYS A 76 -2.84 0.14 4.78
N GLY A 77 -1.82 0.91 5.14
CA GLY A 77 -1.16 0.91 6.44
C GLY A 77 -2.10 1.26 7.60
N THR A 78 -2.91 2.31 7.45
CA THR A 78 -4.01 2.70 8.35
C THR A 78 -4.86 3.81 7.73
N ASP A 79 -6.08 3.99 8.23
CA ASP A 79 -7.02 5.00 7.73
C ASP A 79 -6.93 6.34 8.48
N LYS A 80 -6.25 6.37 9.64
CA LYS A 80 -6.25 7.48 10.61
C LYS A 80 -5.08 8.47 10.52
N ILE A 81 -4.14 8.30 9.59
CA ILE A 81 -2.97 9.19 9.45
C ILE A 81 -3.22 10.14 8.29
N GLN A 82 -2.85 11.42 8.45
CA GLN A 82 -2.99 12.49 7.45
C GLN A 82 -2.40 12.14 6.09
N GLN A 83 -1.29 11.40 6.09
CA GLN A 83 -0.66 10.84 4.91
C GLN A 83 -0.73 9.31 5.00
N ARG A 84 -1.41 8.67 4.06
CA ARG A 84 -1.59 7.22 4.00
C ARG A 84 -0.50 6.59 3.16
N VAL A 85 -0.08 5.39 3.56
CA VAL A 85 0.83 4.54 2.78
C VAL A 85 0.12 3.23 2.47
N ALA A 86 0.27 2.70 1.25
CA ALA A 86 -0.29 1.42 0.85
C ALA A 86 0.65 0.63 -0.04
N ILE A 87 0.56 -0.71 0.04
CA ILE A 87 1.06 -1.60 -1.02
C ILE A 87 -0.06 -1.77 -2.03
N VAL A 88 0.24 -1.51 -3.30
CA VAL A 88 -0.71 -1.55 -4.42
C VAL A 88 -0.28 -2.62 -5.42
N ASP A 89 -1.21 -3.51 -5.80
CA ASP A 89 -1.04 -4.48 -6.87
C ASP A 89 -1.42 -3.82 -8.20
N LEU A 90 -0.41 -3.46 -8.99
CA LEU A 90 -0.59 -2.77 -10.27
C LEU A 90 -1.34 -3.62 -11.30
N LYS A 91 -1.25 -4.96 -11.24
CA LYS A 91 -2.01 -5.83 -12.14
C LYS A 91 -3.51 -5.79 -11.82
N GLU A 92 -3.87 -5.75 -10.54
CA GLU A 92 -5.28 -5.61 -10.12
C GLU A 92 -5.80 -4.17 -10.27
N LEU A 93 -4.94 -3.16 -10.05
CA LEU A 93 -5.30 -1.76 -10.25
C LEU A 93 -5.61 -1.46 -11.73
N LYS A 94 -4.83 -1.99 -12.68
CA LYS A 94 -5.08 -1.85 -14.13
C LYS A 94 -6.45 -2.38 -14.58
N LYS A 95 -7.01 -3.34 -13.86
CA LYS A 95 -8.36 -3.90 -14.11
C LYS A 95 -9.48 -3.06 -13.48
N SER A 96 -9.13 -2.11 -12.61
CA SER A 96 -10.10 -1.29 -11.89
C SER A 96 -10.74 -0.25 -12.80
N LYS A 97 -12.00 0.11 -12.53
CA LYS A 97 -12.70 1.15 -13.27
C LYS A 97 -12.01 2.50 -13.08
N ALA A 98 -11.68 3.14 -14.20
CA ALA A 98 -11.14 4.49 -14.24
C ALA A 98 -12.28 5.52 -14.17
N TYR A 99 -12.04 6.62 -13.45
CA TYR A 99 -12.96 7.75 -13.36
C TYR A 99 -12.24 9.03 -13.78
N LYS A 100 -12.95 10.00 -14.36
CA LYS A 100 -12.36 11.29 -14.71
C LYS A 100 -11.79 11.98 -13.45
N TYR A 101 -10.58 12.53 -13.59
CA TYR A 101 -9.97 13.43 -12.61
C TYR A 101 -10.24 14.89 -13.00
N ASP A 102 -10.62 15.70 -12.02
CA ASP A 102 -10.86 17.14 -12.14
C ASP A 102 -10.25 17.83 -10.91
N LYS A 103 -9.93 19.13 -11.01
CA LYS A 103 -9.24 19.91 -9.95
C LYS A 103 -9.94 19.90 -8.57
N LYS A 104 -11.25 19.65 -8.51
CA LYS A 104 -12.00 19.54 -7.25
C LYS A 104 -11.60 18.33 -6.39
N PHE A 105 -10.86 17.38 -6.97
CA PHE A 105 -10.36 16.16 -6.34
C PHE A 105 -8.89 16.31 -5.92
N ASP A 106 -8.34 17.51 -5.97
CA ASP A 106 -6.93 17.77 -5.68
C ASP A 106 -6.73 18.10 -4.19
N HIS A 107 -5.87 17.33 -3.53
CA HIS A 107 -5.43 17.53 -2.15
C HIS A 107 -3.91 17.64 -2.09
N GLU A 108 -3.38 18.12 -0.96
CA GLU A 108 -1.94 18.42 -0.79
C GLU A 108 -1.05 17.21 -1.11
N TYR A 109 -1.50 16.01 -0.75
CA TYR A 109 -0.74 14.76 -0.96
C TYR A 109 -1.41 13.83 -1.97
N THR A 110 -2.22 14.32 -2.91
CA THR A 110 -2.83 13.45 -3.93
C THR A 110 -1.75 12.78 -4.77
N GLY A 111 -1.71 11.44 -4.76
CA GLY A 111 -0.74 10.64 -5.53
C GLY A 111 -1.04 10.70 -7.03
N LYS A 112 -0.29 11.51 -7.77
CA LYS A 112 -0.46 11.73 -9.22
C LYS A 112 0.71 11.15 -10.00
N PHE A 113 0.38 10.41 -11.05
CA PHE A 113 1.32 9.75 -11.95
C PHE A 113 0.92 9.99 -13.40
N SER A 114 1.91 10.08 -14.28
CA SER A 114 1.73 10.23 -15.72
C SER A 114 1.17 8.98 -16.38
N SER A 115 1.52 7.79 -15.89
CA SER A 115 1.19 6.52 -16.54
C SER A 115 1.32 5.32 -15.61
N PHE A 116 0.74 4.18 -16.01
CA PHE A 116 1.01 2.91 -15.33
C PHE A 116 2.46 2.43 -15.54
N ASP A 117 3.13 2.85 -16.60
CA ASP A 117 4.52 2.48 -16.88
C ASP A 117 5.49 3.17 -15.90
N GLU A 118 5.20 4.41 -15.53
CA GLU A 118 5.89 5.11 -14.43
C GLU A 118 5.77 4.34 -13.12
N LEU A 119 4.56 3.90 -12.76
CA LEU A 119 4.33 3.09 -11.58
C LEU A 119 5.04 1.73 -11.64
N GLY A 120 5.10 1.09 -12.81
CA GLY A 120 5.85 -0.15 -13.02
C GLY A 120 7.36 0.05 -12.82
N LYS A 121 7.92 1.14 -13.34
CA LYS A 121 9.33 1.50 -13.11
C LYS A 121 9.62 1.74 -11.62
N LEU A 122 8.72 2.42 -10.92
CA LEU A 122 8.83 2.64 -9.48
C LEU A 122 8.77 1.31 -8.71
N ALA A 123 7.80 0.45 -9.01
CA ALA A 123 7.69 -0.89 -8.42
C ALA A 123 9.00 -1.67 -8.56
N LYS A 124 9.55 -1.68 -9.79
CA LYS A 124 10.82 -2.35 -10.09
C LYS A 124 11.98 -1.80 -9.28
N GLN A 125 12.08 -0.49 -9.17
CA GLN A 125 13.14 0.14 -8.40
C GLN A 125 13.03 -0.23 -6.92
N GLN A 126 11.84 -0.14 -6.32
CA GLN A 126 11.61 -0.54 -4.93
C GLN A 126 11.98 -2.01 -4.71
N TRP A 127 11.62 -2.87 -5.67
CA TRP A 127 11.94 -4.30 -5.63
C TRP A 127 13.44 -4.57 -5.75
N LEU A 128 14.14 -3.91 -6.67
CA LEU A 128 15.58 -4.14 -6.87
C LEU A 128 16.41 -3.76 -5.64
N VAL A 129 15.95 -2.78 -4.85
CA VAL A 129 16.66 -2.34 -3.65
C VAL A 129 16.42 -3.30 -2.47
N ASN A 130 15.24 -3.94 -2.36
CA ASN A 130 14.83 -4.63 -1.11
C ASN A 130 14.09 -5.96 -1.28
N GLY A 131 13.92 -6.45 -2.51
CA GLY A 131 13.03 -7.57 -2.83
C GLY A 131 11.55 -7.19 -2.74
N SER A 132 10.69 -8.16 -2.41
CA SER A 132 9.24 -7.88 -2.30
C SER A 132 8.94 -6.77 -1.27
N PRO A 133 8.11 -5.78 -1.61
CA PRO A 133 7.85 -4.65 -0.71
C PRO A 133 7.11 -5.07 0.56
N TYR A 134 7.36 -4.41 1.69
CA TYR A 134 6.55 -4.53 2.91
C TYR A 134 6.45 -3.17 3.61
N ILE A 135 5.51 -2.98 4.54
CA ILE A 135 5.33 -1.75 5.31
C ILE A 135 5.19 -2.08 6.79
N LYS A 136 5.98 -1.42 7.65
CA LYS A 136 5.85 -1.48 9.10
C LYS A 136 5.43 -0.13 9.66
N GLN A 137 4.38 -0.08 10.47
CA GLN A 137 4.07 1.10 11.28
C GLN A 137 4.85 1.05 12.59
N VAL A 138 5.53 2.14 12.89
CA VAL A 138 6.31 2.30 14.12
C VAL A 138 5.70 3.42 14.95
N ALA A 139 5.45 3.12 16.23
CA ALA A 139 5.11 4.09 17.24
C ALA A 139 6.38 4.58 17.95
N LEU A 140 6.63 5.87 17.90
CA LEU A 140 7.67 6.55 18.66
C LEU A 140 7.03 7.31 19.82
N TYR A 141 7.28 6.88 21.04
CA TYR A 141 6.83 7.61 22.22
C TYR A 141 7.69 8.86 22.43
N ASN A 142 7.05 10.02 22.49
CA ASN A 142 7.70 11.26 22.89
C ASN A 142 7.51 11.47 24.40
N GLU A 143 8.59 11.31 25.17
CA GLU A 143 8.56 11.47 26.62
C GLU A 143 8.19 12.88 27.09
N LYS A 144 8.53 13.91 26.30
CA LYS A 144 8.25 15.33 26.60
C LYS A 144 6.76 15.64 26.45
N ASP A 145 6.17 15.19 25.35
CA ASP A 145 4.76 15.48 25.02
C ASP A 145 3.80 14.44 25.64
N LYS A 146 4.33 13.40 26.29
CA LYS A 146 3.60 12.22 26.79
C LYS A 146 2.67 11.61 25.74
N ALA A 147 3.10 11.63 24.47
CA ALA A 147 2.29 11.23 23.32
C ALA A 147 3.08 10.34 22.35
N CYS A 148 2.39 9.41 21.70
CA CYS A 148 2.98 8.61 20.61
C CYS A 148 2.86 9.35 19.27
N ARG A 149 3.97 9.44 18.54
CA ARG A 149 3.99 9.76 17.11
C ARG A 149 4.06 8.46 16.31
N TYR A 150 3.39 8.39 15.18
CA TYR A 150 3.37 7.19 14.34
C TYR A 150 3.97 7.51 12.98
N TYR A 151 4.83 6.63 12.49
CA TYR A 151 5.40 6.73 11.15
C TYR A 151 5.45 5.35 10.49
N TYR A 152 5.65 5.33 9.17
CA TYR A 152 5.76 4.11 8.39
C TYR A 152 7.19 3.91 7.91
N GLU A 153 7.71 2.72 8.13
CA GLU A 153 8.96 2.21 7.57
C GLU A 153 8.59 1.25 6.43
N PRO A 154 8.57 1.71 5.17
CA PRO A 154 8.54 0.80 4.04
C PRO A 154 9.86 0.03 4.00
N SER A 155 9.81 -1.20 3.49
CA SER A 155 11.01 -2.01 3.27
C SER A 155 12.02 -1.35 2.35
N CYS A 156 11.61 -0.29 1.65
CA CYS A 156 12.39 0.36 0.63
C CYS A 156 12.91 1.76 0.93
N ASP A 157 13.14 2.16 2.20
CA ASP A 157 13.59 3.53 2.44
C ASP A 157 14.58 3.84 3.57
N ARG A 158 15.39 4.89 3.32
CA ARG A 158 15.78 5.94 4.29
C ARG A 158 15.83 7.38 3.75
N ARG A 159 15.60 7.67 2.46
CA ARG A 159 15.38 8.99 1.80
C ARG A 159 15.31 8.92 0.23
N VAL A 160 14.94 7.80 -0.40
CA VAL A 160 15.23 7.51 -1.83
C VAL A 160 13.97 7.71 -2.71
N ALA A 161 13.69 8.93 -3.19
CA ALA A 161 14.23 9.55 -4.41
C ALA A 161 13.64 8.99 -5.73
N ILE A 162 12.45 9.50 -6.08
CA ILE A 162 12.08 9.78 -7.47
C ILE A 162 12.15 11.31 -7.59
N ALA A 163 13.03 11.80 -8.45
CA ALA A 163 12.94 13.13 -9.05
C ALA A 163 12.58 12.93 -10.52
#